data_AF-A0AAW1D787-F1
#
_entry.id   AF-A0AAW1D787-F1
#
_cell.length_a   1.000
_cell.length_b   1.000
_cell.length_c   1.000
_cell.angle_alpha   90.00
_cell.angle_beta   90.00
_cell.angle_gamma   90.00
#
_symmetry.space_group_name_H-M   'P 1'
#
loop_
_entity.id
_entity.type
_entity.pdbx_description
1 polymer ?
#
loop_
_entity_poly.entity_id
_entity_poly.type
_entity_poly.pdbx_seq_one_letter_code
_entity_poly.pdbx_strand_id
1 'polypeptide(L)'
;MSKSETMKFIQLYRDKQCLWYPYHENYKNQDERYEAANSIAIEMNMEGFGAHEVIRKFKNLRSSYCQELKKIKKSENSYKPKVSWFKLMDSFIKPYVHQKPTVIQDIFEVSRSVLLLLFVLYVC
;
A
#
# COMPACT_ATOMS: atom_id res chain seq x y z
N MET A 1 -5.86 -4.85 -13.42
CA MET A 1 -4.58 -5.47 -13.02
C MET A 1 -4.68 -6.98 -13.07
N SER A 2 -4.08 -7.56 -14.10
CA SER A 2 -3.76 -8.97 -14.27
C SER A 2 -2.68 -9.42 -13.27
N LYS A 3 -2.33 -10.72 -13.33
CA LYS A 3 -1.30 -11.33 -12.49
C LYS A 3 0.08 -10.70 -12.71
N SER A 4 0.49 -10.47 -13.96
CA SER A 4 1.77 -9.87 -14.31
C SER A 4 1.84 -8.40 -13.87
N GLU A 5 0.77 -7.63 -14.08
CA GLU A 5 0.68 -6.24 -13.63
C GLU A 5 0.76 -6.14 -12.11
N THR A 6 0.14 -7.07 -11.37
CA THR A 6 0.24 -7.10 -9.90
C THR A 6 1.67 -7.41 -9.43
N MET A 7 2.37 -8.31 -10.11
CA MET A 7 3.78 -8.61 -9.78
C MET A 7 4.68 -7.40 -10.05
N LYS A 8 4.55 -6.77 -11.22
CA LYS A 8 5.27 -5.53 -11.57
C LYS A 8 5.00 -4.43 -10.54
N PHE A 9 3.74 -4.19 -10.20
CA PHE A 9 3.35 -3.20 -9.21
C PHE A 9 4.06 -3.40 -7.86
N ILE A 10 4.12 -4.64 -7.37
CA ILE A 10 4.75 -4.93 -6.07
C ILE A 10 6.27 -4.79 -6.15
N GLN A 11 6.89 -5.11 -7.28
CA GLN A 11 8.33 -4.88 -7.49
C GLN A 11 8.66 -3.39 -7.42
N LEU A 12 7.94 -2.56 -8.18
CA LEU A 12 8.11 -1.11 -8.15
C LEU A 12 7.89 -0.53 -6.75
N TYR A 13 6.88 -1.01 -6.03
CA TYR A 13 6.61 -0.56 -4.67
C TYR A 13 7.71 -0.97 -3.67
N ARG A 14 8.30 -2.16 -3.84
CA ARG A 14 9.40 -2.65 -3.00
C ARG A 14 10.62 -1.73 -3.11
N ASP A 15 10.91 -1.22 -4.30
CA ASP A 15 12.10 -0.41 -4.54
C ASP A 15 11.98 1.02 -3.96
N LYS A 16 10.75 1.50 -3.73
CA LYS A 16 10.49 2.80 -3.09
C LYS A 16 10.39 2.66 -1.57
N GLN A 17 11.52 2.56 -0.87
CA GLN A 17 11.57 2.32 0.58
C GLN A 17 10.81 3.37 1.42
N CYS A 18 10.80 4.64 1.01
CA CYS A 18 10.03 5.70 1.67
C CYS A 18 8.53 5.41 1.79
N LEU A 19 7.98 4.47 1.00
CA LEU A 19 6.56 4.10 1.04
C LEU A 19 6.22 3.04 2.10
N TRP A 20 7.16 2.18 2.48
CA TRP A 20 6.87 1.02 3.33
C TRP A 20 7.83 0.82 4.51
N TYR A 21 9.05 1.36 4.45
CA TYR A 21 10.08 1.14 5.46
C TYR A 21 10.03 2.26 6.52
N PRO A 22 9.60 1.98 7.76
CA PRO A 22 9.38 3.04 8.77
C PRO A 22 10.63 3.79 9.21
N TYR A 23 11.80 3.19 9.00
CA TYR A 23 13.10 3.76 9.38
C TYR A 23 13.78 4.51 8.23
N HIS A 24 13.14 4.62 7.06
CA HIS A 24 13.61 5.47 5.98
C HIS A 24 13.45 6.95 6.37
N GLU A 25 14.44 7.78 6.12
CA GLU A 25 14.43 9.22 6.44
C GLU A 25 13.18 9.93 5.91
N ASN A 26 12.83 9.67 4.64
CA ASN A 26 11.67 10.28 3.98
C ASN A 26 10.34 9.57 4.26
N TYR A 27 10.28 8.61 5.19
CA TYR A 27 9.03 7.88 5.49
C TYR A 27 7.89 8.78 6.00
N LYS A 28 8.25 9.88 6.68
CA LYS A 28 7.27 10.86 7.18
C LYS A 28 7.08 12.04 6.23
N ASN A 29 7.89 12.16 5.17
CA ASN A 29 7.79 13.23 4.20
C ASN A 29 6.65 12.92 3.21
N GLN A 30 5.60 13.74 3.24
CA GLN A 30 4.42 13.54 2.41
C GLN A 30 4.71 13.73 0.92
N ASP A 31 5.52 14.73 0.57
CA ASP A 31 5.83 15.08 -0.82
C ASP A 31 6.69 13.99 -1.46
N GLU A 32 7.72 13.53 -0.76
CA GLU A 32 8.58 12.41 -1.19
C GLU A 32 7.78 11.12 -1.43
N ARG A 33 6.80 10.85 -0.57
CA ARG A 33 5.93 9.67 -0.72
C ARG A 33 4.95 9.83 -1.87
N TYR A 34 4.42 11.03 -2.07
CA TYR A 34 3.56 11.33 -3.21
C TYR A 34 4.35 11.14 -4.50
N GLU A 35 5.55 11.71 -4.59
CA GLU A 35 6.41 11.61 -5.78
C GLU A 35 6.83 10.17 -6.06
N ALA A 36 7.19 9.41 -5.02
CA ALA A 36 7.49 7.98 -5.17
C ALA A 36 6.28 7.19 -5.68
N ALA A 37 5.07 7.48 -5.17
CA ALA A 37 3.85 6.85 -5.66
C ALA A 37 3.50 7.28 -7.10
N ASN A 38 3.75 8.55 -7.45
CA ASN A 38 3.55 9.08 -8.80
C ASN A 38 4.51 8.44 -9.81
N SER A 39 5.78 8.27 -9.45
CA SER A 39 6.76 7.51 -10.24
C SER A 39 6.29 6.08 -10.52
N ILE A 40 5.72 5.39 -9.53
CA ILE A 40 5.15 4.05 -9.75
C ILE A 40 3.96 4.12 -10.73
N ALA A 41 3.09 5.11 -10.58
CA ALA A 41 1.94 5.30 -11.47
C ALA A 41 2.36 5.48 -12.93
N ILE A 42 3.35 6.34 -13.18
CA ILE A 42 3.94 6.58 -14.50
C ILE A 42 4.52 5.28 -15.07
N GLU A 43 5.31 4.54 -14.29
CA GLU A 43 5.91 3.28 -14.74
C GLU A 43 4.90 2.17 -15.02
N MET A 44 3.75 2.19 -14.34
CA MET A 44 2.63 1.28 -14.62
C MET A 44 1.91 1.62 -15.92
N ASN A 45 1.93 2.90 -16.34
CA ASN A 45 1.36 3.39 -17.60
C ASN A 45 -0.08 2.89 -17.86
N MET A 46 -0.97 3.07 -16.89
CA MET A 46 -2.39 2.71 -17.00
C MET A 46 -3.26 3.97 -16.92
N GLU A 47 -4.28 4.02 -17.76
CA GLU A 47 -5.22 5.14 -17.76
C GLU A 47 -5.97 5.25 -16.41
N GLY A 48 -6.07 6.47 -15.89
CA GLY A 48 -6.73 6.76 -14.60
C GLY A 48 -6.02 6.19 -13.37
N PHE A 49 -4.77 5.72 -13.50
CA PHE A 49 -4.00 5.16 -12.40
C PHE A 49 -2.94 6.16 -11.91
N GLY A 50 -3.27 6.95 -10.88
CA GLY A 50 -2.38 7.94 -10.28
C GLY A 50 -1.77 7.53 -8.95
N ALA A 51 -1.05 8.46 -8.30
CA ALA A 51 -0.43 8.24 -6.99
C ALA A 51 -1.43 7.76 -5.92
N HIS A 52 -2.65 8.30 -5.92
CA HIS A 52 -3.70 7.88 -4.98
C HIS A 52 -4.11 6.41 -5.19
N GLU A 53 -4.22 5.97 -6.44
CA GLU A 53 -4.57 4.61 -6.83
C GLU A 53 -3.46 3.63 -6.46
N VAL A 54 -2.19 4.04 -6.58
CA VAL A 54 -1.03 3.29 -6.09
C VAL A 54 -1.14 3.03 -4.59
N ILE A 55 -1.36 4.08 -3.78
CA ILE A 55 -1.48 3.95 -2.33
C ILE A 55 -2.69 3.08 -1.96
N ARG A 56 -3.85 3.33 -2.58
CA ARG A 56 -5.08 2.53 -2.36
C ARG A 56 -4.86 1.07 -2.73
N LYS A 57 -4.23 0.78 -3.87
CA LYS A 57 -3.96 -0.59 -4.33
C LYS A 57 -3.04 -1.32 -3.36
N PHE A 58 -1.99 -0.66 -2.87
CA PHE A 58 -1.07 -1.26 -1.92
C PHE A 58 -1.72 -1.53 -0.56
N LYS A 59 -2.58 -0.62 -0.07
CA LYS A 59 -3.37 -0.83 1.16
C LYS A 59 -4.25 -2.09 1.04
N ASN A 60 -4.91 -2.27 -0.10
CA ASN A 60 -5.72 -3.45 -0.36
C ASN A 60 -4.87 -4.73 -0.43
N LEU A 61 -3.71 -4.69 -1.11
CA LEU A 61 -2.78 -5.82 -1.16
C LEU A 61 -2.24 -6.21 0.21
N ARG A 62 -1.88 -5.24 1.06
CA ARG A 62 -1.49 -5.49 2.46
C ARG A 62 -2.62 -6.18 3.24
N SER A 63 -3.86 -5.73 3.08
CA SER A 63 -5.01 -6.37 3.73
C SER A 63 -5.15 -7.84 3.30
N SER A 64 -5.08 -8.12 2.00
CA SER A 64 -5.09 -9.49 1.46
C SER A 64 -3.91 -10.32 1.97
N TYR A 65 -2.69 -9.76 2.03
CA TYR A 65 -1.52 -10.44 2.58
C TYR A 65 -1.72 -10.81 4.06
N CYS A 66 -2.26 -9.90 4.88
CA CYS A 66 -2.60 -10.19 6.28
C CYS A 66 -3.64 -11.33 6.41
N GLN A 67 -4.61 -11.40 5.50
CA GLN A 67 -5.58 -12.50 5.48
C GLN A 67 -4.91 -13.84 5.13
N GLU A 68 -3.98 -13.86 4.18
CA GLU A 68 -3.19 -15.05 3.86
C GLU A 68 -2.35 -15.51 5.06
N LEU A 69 -1.70 -14.58 5.78
CA LEU A 69 -0.99 -14.89 7.02
C LEU A 69 -1.91 -15.50 8.09
N LYS A 70 -3.15 -14.99 8.23
CA LYS A 70 -4.14 -15.56 9.15
C LYS A 70 -4.52 -17.00 8.77
N LYS A 71 -4.68 -17.29 7.47
CA LYS A 71 -4.97 -18.65 6.99
C LYS A 71 -3.81 -19.60 7.30
N ILE A 72 -2.57 -19.18 7.02
CA ILE A 72 -1.36 -19.95 7.37
C ILE A 72 -1.35 -20.28 8.86
N LYS A 73 -1.53 -19.26 9.71
CA LYS A 73 -1.55 -19.42 11.17
C LYS A 73 -2.66 -20.36 11.64
N LYS A 74 -3.89 -20.20 11.11
CA LYS A 74 -5.05 -21.04 11.47
C LYS A 74 -4.87 -22.51 11.08
N SER A 75 -4.15 -22.76 9.99
CA SER A 75 -3.89 -24.11 9.48
C SER A 75 -2.70 -24.82 10.12
N GLU A 76 -2.10 -24.23 11.17
CA GLU A 76 -0.84 -24.72 11.75
C GLU A 76 0.27 -24.89 10.69
N ASN A 77 0.34 -23.94 9.73
CA ASN A 77 1.29 -23.89 8.61
C ASN A 77 1.13 -24.95 7.51
N SER A 78 0.06 -25.77 7.55
CA SER A 78 -0.27 -26.71 6.47
C SER A 78 -0.79 -26.01 5.21
N TYR A 79 -1.48 -24.87 5.35
CA TYR A 79 -1.93 -24.07 4.22
C TYR A 79 -0.77 -23.35 3.51
N LYS A 80 -0.76 -23.41 2.18
CA LYS A 80 0.15 -22.65 1.32
C LYS A 80 -0.65 -21.64 0.47
N PRO A 81 -0.30 -20.34 0.51
CA PRO A 81 -0.93 -19.34 -0.35
C PRO A 81 -0.80 -19.70 -1.83
N LYS A 82 -1.91 -19.64 -2.56
CA LYS A 82 -1.97 -19.93 -4.01
C LYS A 82 -1.66 -18.70 -4.87
N VAL A 83 -1.65 -17.51 -4.28
CA VAL A 83 -1.44 -16.25 -5.00
C VAL A 83 0.05 -16.04 -5.27
N SER A 84 0.40 -15.71 -6.52
CA SER A 84 1.80 -15.61 -6.95
C SER A 84 2.57 -14.47 -6.29
N TRP A 85 1.87 -13.41 -5.91
CA TRP A 85 2.48 -12.24 -5.29
C TRP A 85 2.84 -12.43 -3.81
N PHE A 86 2.36 -13.50 -3.17
CA PHE A 86 2.55 -13.70 -1.73
C PHE A 86 4.02 -13.71 -1.33
N LYS A 87 4.83 -14.54 -2.01
CA LYS A 87 6.28 -14.66 -1.73
C LYS A 87 7.01 -13.33 -1.90
N LEU A 88 6.62 -12.55 -2.91
CA LEU A 88 7.23 -11.24 -3.15
C LEU A 88 6.88 -10.26 -2.02
N MET A 89 5.62 -10.17 -1.60
CA MET A 89 5.25 -9.34 -0.44
C MET A 89 5.92 -9.81 0.86
N ASP A 90 5.99 -11.12 1.10
CA ASP A 90 6.63 -11.69 2.30
C ASP A 90 8.10 -11.27 2.42
N SER A 91 8.79 -11.07 1.29
CA SER A 91 10.23 -10.77 1.28
C SER A 91 10.60 -9.40 1.88
N PHE A 92 9.67 -8.43 1.94
CA PHE A 92 9.97 -7.09 2.44
C PHE A 92 8.94 -6.55 3.44
N ILE A 93 7.68 -7.01 3.41
CA ILE A 93 6.62 -6.47 4.27
C ILE A 93 6.45 -7.23 5.58
N LYS A 94 6.78 -8.52 5.62
CA LYS A 94 6.56 -9.41 6.77
C LYS A 94 7.00 -8.82 8.13
N PRO A 95 8.18 -8.17 8.26
CA PRO A 95 8.61 -7.62 9.55
C PRO A 95 7.71 -6.48 10.05
N TYR A 96 7.01 -5.79 9.16
CA TYR A 96 6.26 -4.56 9.42
C TYR A 96 4.73 -4.76 9.44
N VAL A 97 4.26 -6.01 9.40
CA VAL A 97 2.82 -6.31 9.44
C VAL A 97 2.26 -6.32 10.86
N HIS A 98 3.09 -6.66 11.85
CA HIS A 98 2.69 -6.72 13.26
C HIS A 98 2.87 -5.40 14.00
N GLN A 99 3.59 -4.45 13.40
CA GLN A 99 3.63 -3.07 13.87
C GLN A 99 2.30 -2.43 13.42
N LYS A 100 1.31 -2.33 14.31
CA LYS A 100 0.22 -1.36 14.09
C LYS A 100 0.91 0.00 13.93
N PRO A 101 0.87 0.67 12.76
CA PRO A 101 1.35 2.03 12.68
C PRO A 101 0.26 2.88 13.32
N THR A 102 0.44 3.22 14.60
CA THR A 102 -0.49 4.03 15.41
C THR A 102 -0.70 5.45 14.87
N VAL A 103 -0.31 5.80 13.64
CA VAL A 103 -0.37 7.21 13.16
C VAL A 103 -0.71 7.36 11.66
N ILE A 104 -0.62 6.31 10.82
CA ILE A 104 -0.72 6.49 9.34
C ILE A 104 -2.15 6.33 8.83
N GLN A 105 -3.03 5.68 9.60
CA GLN A 105 -4.46 5.67 9.29
C GLN A 105 -5.04 7.09 9.35
N ASP A 106 -4.52 7.96 10.22
CA ASP A 106 -5.10 9.26 10.48
C ASP A 106 -4.71 10.31 9.43
N ILE A 107 -3.51 10.24 8.83
CA ILE A 107 -3.08 11.27 7.86
C ILE A 107 -3.90 11.21 6.55
N PHE A 108 -4.32 10.02 6.11
CA PHE A 108 -5.19 9.88 4.92
C PHE A 108 -6.69 10.03 5.24
N GLU A 109 -7.12 9.78 6.48
CA GLU A 109 -8.50 10.07 6.93
C GLU A 109 -8.70 11.58 7.15
N VAL A 110 -7.73 12.28 7.76
CA VAL A 110 -7.76 13.74 7.95
C VAL A 110 -7.87 14.47 6.62
N SER A 111 -7.15 14.03 5.58
CA SER A 111 -7.27 14.62 4.25
C SER A 111 -8.66 14.43 3.62
N ARG A 112 -9.36 13.31 3.93
CA ARG A 112 -10.76 13.09 3.51
C ARG A 112 -11.76 13.90 4.33
N SER A 113 -11.54 14.06 5.63
CA SER A 113 -12.40 14.87 6.51
C SER A 113 -12.33 16.36 6.16
N VAL A 114 -11.15 16.88 5.82
CA VAL A 114 -10.99 18.29 5.42
C VAL A 114 -11.61 18.54 4.04
N LEU A 115 -11.49 17.61 3.09
CA LEU A 115 -12.16 17.69 1.78
C LEU A 115 -13.70 17.60 1.89
N LEU A 116 -14.23 16.77 2.79
CA LEU A 116 -15.67 16.70 3.07
C LEU A 116 -16.18 17.99 3.73
N LEU A 117 -15.44 18.59 4.66
CA LEU A 117 -15.82 19.86 5.28
C LEU A 117 -15.77 21.03 4.29
N LEU A 118 -14.80 21.04 3.37
CA LEU A 118 -14.75 22.04 2.29
C LEU A 118 -15.87 21.85 1.26
N PHE A 119 -16.29 20.62 0.97
CA PHE A 119 -17.45 20.35 0.11
C PHE A 119 -18.78 20.79 0.73
N VAL A 120 -18.95 20.61 2.06
CA VAL A 120 -20.16 21.05 2.78
C VAL A 120 -20.23 22.58 2.91
N LEU A 121 -19.09 23.28 2.88
CA LEU A 121 -19.05 24.75 2.94
C LEU A 121 -19.12 25.43 1.55
N TYR A 122 -19.04 24.68 0.44
CA TYR A 122 -19.03 25.24 -0.92
C TYR A 122 -20.21 24.79 -1.80
N VAL A 123 -21.11 23.96 -1.28
CA VAL A 123 -22.39 23.62 -1.92
C VAL A 123 -23.50 23.85 -0.89
N CYS A 124 -24.03 25.08 -0.88
CA CYS A 124 -25.28 25.57 -0.25
C CYS A 124 -25.64 25.09 1.17
#